data_AF-A0A545TUA8-F1
#
_entry.id   AF-A0A545TUA8-F1
#
_cell.length_a   1.000
_cell.length_b   1.000
_cell.length_c   1.000
_cell.angle_alpha   90.00
_cell.angle_beta   90.00
_cell.angle_gamma   90.00
#
_symmetry.space_group_name_H-M   'P 1'
#
loop_
_entity.id
_entity.type
_entity.pdbx_description
1 polymer ?
#
loop_
_entity_poly.entity_id
_entity_poly.type
_entity_poly.pdbx_seq_one_letter_code
_entity_poly.pdbx_strand_id
1 'polypeptide(L)'
;MTLNLITNNENAGWRNWNGGRGTFSVTGAFGGAAVTLQYLGPDGATALDVGSEVTLGSPGLANFELGAGRIRADVTGGTPGGLYARVSQIP
;
A
#
# COMPACT_ATOMS: atom_id res chain seq x y z
N MET A 1 -11.88 -4.60 8.20
CA MET A 1 -10.90 -3.73 8.89
C MET A 1 -10.28 -2.77 7.88
N THR A 2 -10.03 -1.50 8.24
CA THR A 2 -9.36 -0.53 7.34
C THR A 2 -8.08 0.00 7.98
N LEU A 3 -7.02 0.10 7.19
CA LEU A 3 -5.71 0.60 7.62
C LEU A 3 -5.28 1.74 6.70
N ASN A 4 -4.98 2.90 7.28
CA ASN A 4 -4.38 4.01 6.54
C ASN A 4 -2.86 3.79 6.45
N LEU A 5 -2.34 3.80 5.22
CA LEU A 5 -0.93 3.59 4.89
C LEU A 5 -0.23 4.89 4.51
N ILE A 6 -0.93 5.82 3.84
CA ILE A 6 -0.44 7.17 3.56
C ILE A 6 -1.57 8.15 3.88
N THR A 7 -1.25 9.24 4.58
CA THR A 7 -2.17 10.33 4.85
C THR A 7 -1.52 11.66 4.49
N ASN A 8 -2.01 12.33 3.45
CA ASN A 8 -1.47 13.60 2.97
C ASN A 8 0.05 13.55 2.74
N ASN A 9 0.51 12.62 1.91
CA ASN A 9 1.92 12.29 1.63
C ASN A 9 2.72 11.68 2.79
N GLU A 10 2.21 11.69 4.01
CA GLU A 10 2.91 11.09 5.14
C GLU A 10 2.71 9.58 5.17
N ASN A 11 3.81 8.84 5.10
CA ASN A 11 3.81 7.38 5.18
C ASN A 11 3.65 6.92 6.62
N ALA A 12 2.67 6.05 6.85
CA ALA A 12 2.36 5.51 8.17
C ALA A 12 3.34 4.41 8.65
N GLY A 13 4.25 3.97 7.78
CA GLY A 13 5.17 2.86 8.03
C GLY A 13 4.45 1.50 8.02
N TRP A 14 5.03 0.54 8.72
CA TRP A 14 4.49 -0.83 8.79
C TRP A 14 3.22 -0.91 9.64
N ARG A 15 2.17 -1.54 9.09
CA ARG A 15 0.88 -1.80 9.74
C ARG A 15 0.59 -3.30 9.78
N ASN A 16 -0.07 -3.76 10.85
CA ASN A 16 -0.45 -5.16 10.99
C ASN A 16 -1.65 -5.49 10.11
N TRP A 17 -1.50 -6.50 9.26
CA TRP A 17 -2.52 -7.10 8.42
C TRP A 17 -2.93 -8.46 9.00
N ASN A 18 -4.23 -8.67 9.17
CA ASN A 18 -4.76 -9.91 9.76
C ASN A 18 -4.80 -11.08 8.75
N GLY A 19 -4.41 -10.86 7.50
CA GLY A 19 -4.49 -11.84 6.44
C GLY A 19 -5.83 -11.83 5.70
N GLY A 20 -5.88 -12.59 4.61
CA GLY A 20 -7.02 -12.71 3.72
C GLY A 20 -7.00 -11.68 2.58
N ARG A 21 -8.18 -11.41 2.05
CA ARG A 21 -8.39 -10.52 0.91
C ARG A 21 -8.53 -9.07 1.33
N GLY A 22 -7.94 -8.18 0.54
CA GLY A 22 -8.03 -6.75 0.75
C GLY A 22 -8.15 -5.97 -0.55
N THR A 23 -8.73 -4.79 -0.45
CA THR A 23 -8.69 -3.76 -1.50
C THR A 23 -7.71 -2.68 -1.08
N PHE A 24 -6.67 -2.48 -1.89
CA PHE A 24 -5.77 -1.34 -1.82
C PHE A 24 -6.36 -0.17 -2.60
N SER A 25 -6.45 0.99 -1.97
CA SER A 25 -6.98 2.22 -2.57
C SER A 25 -5.94 3.32 -2.47
N VAL A 26 -5.66 4.00 -3.60
CA VAL A 26 -4.78 5.16 -3.62
C VAL A 26 -5.45 6.31 -4.36
N THR A 27 -5.33 7.52 -3.83
CA THR A 27 -5.83 8.75 -4.44
C THR A 27 -4.87 9.91 -4.20
N GLY A 28 -4.97 10.97 -4.99
CA GLY A 28 -4.12 12.16 -4.93
C GLY A 28 -3.38 12.44 -6.23
N ALA A 29 -2.49 13.43 -6.22
CA ALA A 29 -1.62 13.71 -7.36
C ALA A 29 -0.36 12.87 -7.25
N PHE A 30 -0.10 12.01 -8.24
CA PHE A 30 1.08 11.14 -8.24
C PHE A 30 2.32 11.89 -8.71
N GLY A 31 2.21 12.88 -9.61
CA GLY A 31 3.35 13.66 -10.08
C GLY A 31 4.46 12.80 -10.69
N GLY A 32 4.10 11.70 -11.34
CA GLY A 32 5.04 10.70 -11.87
C GLY A 32 5.50 9.64 -10.87
N ALA A 33 5.01 9.68 -9.63
CA ALA A 33 5.27 8.64 -8.65
C ALA A 33 4.47 7.37 -8.95
N ALA A 34 4.90 6.25 -8.37
CA ALA A 34 4.12 5.04 -8.21
C ALA A 34 3.94 4.74 -6.71
N VAL A 35 2.79 4.16 -6.35
CA VAL A 35 2.50 3.71 -4.99
C VAL A 35 2.30 2.20 -4.99
N THR A 36 3.16 1.50 -4.26
CA THR A 36 3.23 0.03 -4.23
C THR A 36 2.87 -0.49 -2.84
N LEU A 37 2.00 -1.50 -2.76
CA LEU A 37 1.79 -2.23 -1.51
C LEU A 37 2.97 -3.19 -1.27
N GLN A 38 3.61 -3.05 -0.12
CA GLN A 38 4.71 -3.90 0.32
C GLN A 38 4.32 -4.74 1.53
N TYR A 39 4.87 -5.95 1.60
CA TYR A 39 4.78 -6.88 2.72
C TYR A 39 6.17 -7.06 3.35
N LEU A 40 6.24 -7.16 4.67
CA LEU A 40 7.50 -7.41 5.36
C LEU A 40 7.82 -8.91 5.30
N GLY A 41 8.97 -9.24 4.73
CA GLY A 41 9.48 -10.59 4.59
C GLY A 41 9.56 -11.36 5.91
N PRO A 42 9.60 -12.71 5.83
CA PRO A 42 9.68 -13.58 7.01
C PRO A 42 10.97 -13.39 7.81
N ASP A 43 11.99 -12.75 7.23
CA ASP A 43 13.22 -12.33 7.90
C ASP A 43 13.03 -11.13 8.84
N GLY A 44 11.86 -10.48 8.79
CA GLY A 44 11.53 -9.30 9.58
C GLY A 44 12.21 -8.01 9.12
N ALA A 45 12.88 -8.01 7.97
CA ALA A 45 13.69 -6.88 7.49
C ALA A 45 13.45 -6.53 6.02
N THR A 46 13.28 -7.52 5.14
CA THR A 46 13.17 -7.27 3.70
C THR A 46 11.76 -6.78 3.34
N ALA A 47 11.67 -5.67 2.61
CA ALA A 47 10.40 -5.24 2.02
C ALA A 47 10.18 -6.00 0.70
N LEU A 48 9.07 -6.71 0.60
CA LEU A 48 8.66 -7.46 -0.59
C LEU A 48 7.49 -6.72 -1.25
N ASP A 49 7.62 -6.41 -2.53
CA ASP A 49 6.48 -5.92 -3.31
C ASP A 49 5.43 -7.03 -3.43
N VAL A 50 4.18 -6.71 -3.09
CA VAL A 50 3.09 -7.70 -3.09
C VAL A 50 2.75 -8.18 -4.51
N GLY A 51 2.93 -7.30 -5.50
CA GLY A 51 2.69 -7.59 -6.90
C GLY A 51 2.47 -6.32 -7.73
N SER A 52 2.60 -6.45 -9.05
CA SER A 52 2.35 -5.34 -9.97
C SER A 52 0.88 -4.90 -10.00
N GLU A 53 -0.04 -5.80 -9.64
CA GLU A 53 -1.48 -5.53 -9.60
C GLU A 53 -1.84 -4.49 -8.53
N VAL A 54 -1.05 -4.42 -7.45
CA VAL A 54 -1.18 -3.43 -6.36
C VAL A 54 -0.07 -2.39 -6.40
N THR A 55 0.52 -2.18 -7.58
CA THR A 55 1.39 -1.05 -7.90
C THR A 55 0.61 -0.07 -8.77
N LEU A 56 0.28 1.10 -8.23
CA LEU A 56 -0.56 2.09 -8.91
C LEU A 56 0.28 3.30 -9.32
N GLY A 57 0.22 3.68 -10.60
CA GLY A 57 0.82 4.92 -11.12
C GLY A 57 -0.18 6.07 -11.27
N SER A 58 -1.44 5.83 -10.90
CA SER A 58 -2.55 6.77 -10.96
C SER A 58 -3.58 6.45 -9.88
N PRO A 59 -4.48 7.38 -9.52
CA PRO A 59 -5.55 7.12 -8.57
C PRO A 59 -6.37 5.88 -8.97
N GLY A 60 -6.60 4.98 -8.02
CA GLY A 60 -7.22 3.71 -8.35
C GLY A 60 -7.39 2.76 -7.16
N LEU A 61 -7.91 1.59 -7.51
CA LEU A 61 -8.24 0.49 -6.60
C LEU A 61 -7.68 -0.80 -7.18
N ALA A 62 -7.12 -1.65 -6.33
CA ALA A 62 -6.66 -2.98 -6.70
C ALA A 62 -6.94 -3.97 -5.58
N ASN A 63 -7.27 -5.21 -5.93
CA ASN A 63 -7.49 -6.28 -4.95
C ASN A 63 -6.23 -7.13 -4.80
N PHE A 64 -6.02 -7.66 -3.60
CA PHE A 64 -4.93 -8.59 -3.30
C PHE A 64 -5.39 -9.64 -2.28
N GLU A 65 -4.61 -10.71 -2.18
CA GLU A 65 -4.76 -11.76 -1.17
C GLU A 65 -3.39 -12.03 -0.54
N LEU A 66 -3.29 -11.94 0.79
CA LEU A 66 -2.04 -12.13 1.53
C LEU A 66 -2.28 -12.84 2.85
N GLY A 67 -1.26 -13.55 3.35
CA GLY A 67 -1.22 -14.04 4.72
C GLY A 67 -1.16 -12.91 5.75
N ALA A 68 -1.37 -13.24 7.03
CA ALA A 68 -1.20 -12.28 8.11
C ALA A 68 0.26 -11.83 8.24
N GLY A 69 0.50 -10.55 8.53
CA GLY A 69 1.84 -10.01 8.67
C GLY A 69 1.87 -8.48 8.73
N ARG A 70 2.96 -7.86 8.28
CA ARG A 70 3.10 -6.40 8.25
C ARG A 70 3.13 -5.89 6.82
N ILE A 71 2.36 -4.86 6.55
CA ILE A 71 2.27 -4.21 5.24
C ILE A 71 2.53 -2.71 5.33
N ARG A 72 3.02 -2.10 4.27
CA ARG A 72 3.12 -0.64 4.12
C ARG A 72 2.86 -0.24 2.67
N ALA A 73 2.58 1.03 2.43
CA ALA A 73 2.66 1.56 1.08
C ALA A 73 4.07 2.13 0.89
N ASP A 74 4.65 1.95 -0.28
CA ASP A 74 5.91 2.58 -0.69
C ASP A 74 5.62 3.56 -1.82
N VAL A 75 6.31 4.70 -1.83
CA VAL A 75 6.11 5.74 -2.84
C VAL A 75 7.45 5.97 -3.52
N THR A 76 7.52 5.71 -4.82
CA THR A 76 8.77 5.78 -5.58
C THR A 76 8.64 6.70 -6.78
N GLY A 77 9.72 7.46 -7.05
CA GLY A 77 9.77 8.44 -8.13
C GLY A 77 8.84 9.64 -7.93
N GLY A 78 8.90 10.57 -8.89
CA GLY A 78 8.01 11.73 -8.98
C GLY A 78 8.02 12.70 -7.79
N THR A 79 7.11 13.66 -7.83
CA THR A 79 6.84 14.60 -6.73
C THR A 79 5.33 14.61 -6.45
N PRO A 80 4.83 13.65 -5.66
CA PRO A 80 3.41 13.54 -5.40
C PRO A 80 2.88 14.68 -4.52
N GLY A 81 1.59 14.94 -4.57
CA GLY A 81 0.91 15.95 -3.75
C GLY A 81 -0.48 15.50 -3.30
N GLY A 82 -0.75 15.61 -2.00
CA GLY A 82 -1.99 15.14 -1.40
C GLY A 82 -2.28 13.66 -1.65
N LEU A 83 -1.27 12.78 -1.58
CA LEU A 83 -1.46 11.34 -1.69
C LEU A 83 -2.09 10.76 -0.43
N TYR A 84 -3.04 9.86 -0.63
CA TYR A 84 -3.67 9.06 0.41
C TYR A 84 -3.73 7.62 -0.06
N ALA A 85 -3.37 6.69 0.83
CA ALA A 85 -3.41 5.27 0.55
C ALA A 85 -3.96 4.51 1.75
N ARG A 86 -4.83 3.54 1.49
CA ARG A 86 -5.37 2.66 2.53
C ARG A 86 -5.60 1.26 2.00
N VAL A 87 -5.66 0.30 2.91
CA VAL A 87 -6.21 -1.02 2.62
C VAL A 87 -7.48 -1.27 3.42
N SER A 88 -8.44 -1.93 2.81
CA SER A 88 -9.67 -2.39 3.46
C SER A 88 -9.79 -3.89 3.28
N GLN A 89 -9.94 -4.62 4.38
CA GLN A 89 -10.23 -6.04 4.38
C GLN A 89 -11.64 -6.30 3.86
N ILE A 90 -11.73 -7.21 2.90
CA ILE A 90 -12.99 -7.68 2.33
C ILE A 90 -13.50 -8.80 3.25
N PRO A 91 -14.77 -8.74 3.71
CA PRO A 91 -15.38 -9.79 4.53
C PRO A 91 -15.43 -11.16 3.83
#